data_AF-C5KR53-F1
#
_entry.id   AF-C5KR53-F1
#
_cell.length_a   1.000
_cell.length_b   1.000
_cell.length_c   1.000
_cell.angle_alpha   90.00
_cell.angle_beta   90.00
_cell.angle_gamma   90.00
#
_symmetry.space_group_name_H-M   'P 1'
#
loop_
_entity.id
_entity.type
_entity.pdbx_description
1 polymer ?
#
loop_
_entity_poly.entity_id
_entity_poly.type
_entity_poly.pdbx_seq_one_letter_code
_entity_poly.pdbx_strand_id
1 'polypeptide(L)'
;ISTAIKSVLGAKQYGLEDTLTRLVASACCSVMPEDPKKFDIDNIRVAKLPGCGNIHNSYVVDGMVTTRDTMGIEKHKKNCKVAVYGCGLEMTGTETQGTVLLESGKQLMDFAKGEEKKMEEFVLSLVDAGVEAVIVGGSIQDIALHFLNKHHILAIKCTSKFEMRRLCRTLGATGIVRLGAPLPDELGYAESIDVEEISSAKVCLRDLFPFAYPVVR
;
A
#
# COMPACT_ATOMS: atom_id res chain seq x y z
N ILE A 1 -5.09 14.92 27.97
CA ILE A 1 -5.58 14.95 26.57
C ILE A 1 -7.04 14.51 26.50
N SER A 2 -7.38 13.31 26.99
CA SER A 2 -8.75 12.78 26.96
C SER A 2 -9.82 13.72 27.53
N THR A 3 -9.61 14.29 28.73
CA THR A 3 -10.60 15.19 29.37
C THR A 3 -10.89 16.46 28.57
N ALA A 4 -9.92 16.97 27.81
CA ALA A 4 -10.06 18.16 26.99
C ALA A 4 -10.77 17.88 25.65
N ILE A 5 -10.58 16.68 25.08
CA ILE A 5 -11.21 16.27 23.83
C ILE A 5 -12.67 15.86 24.05
N LYS A 6 -13.00 15.34 25.23
CA LYS A 6 -14.35 14.87 25.58
C LYS A 6 -15.43 15.94 25.37
N SER A 7 -15.19 17.17 25.83
CA SER A 7 -16.15 18.27 25.67
C SER A 7 -16.43 18.64 24.21
N VAL A 8 -15.41 18.57 23.36
CA VAL A 8 -15.52 18.88 21.92
C VAL A 8 -16.24 17.77 21.17
N LEU A 9 -15.97 16.50 21.51
CA LEU A 9 -16.66 15.35 20.91
C LEU A 9 -18.12 15.27 21.38
N GLY A 10 -18.41 15.58 22.65
CA GLY A 10 -19.77 15.58 23.18
C GLY A 10 -20.71 16.59 22.57
N ALA A 11 -20.17 17.72 22.07
CA ALA A 11 -20.96 18.66 21.30
C ALA A 11 -21.46 18.11 19.94
N LYS A 12 -20.83 17.05 19.42
CA LYS A 12 -21.17 16.48 18.10
C LYS A 12 -21.80 15.09 18.16
N GLN A 13 -21.31 14.22 19.03
CA GLN A 13 -21.74 12.82 19.17
C GLN A 13 -21.97 12.47 20.63
N TYR A 14 -23.17 12.85 21.09
CA TYR A 14 -23.65 12.56 22.43
C TYR A 14 -23.81 11.04 22.64
N GLY A 15 -23.28 10.53 23.75
CA GLY A 15 -23.37 9.10 24.12
C GLY A 15 -22.21 8.21 23.65
N LEU A 16 -21.37 8.66 22.71
CA LEU A 16 -20.17 7.93 22.22
C LEU A 16 -18.85 8.64 22.56
N GLU A 17 -18.94 9.65 23.43
CA GLU A 17 -17.82 10.52 23.76
C GLU A 17 -16.65 9.75 24.35
N ASP A 18 -16.90 8.83 25.28
CA ASP A 18 -15.82 8.13 25.98
C ASP A 18 -15.04 7.17 25.09
N THR A 19 -15.71 6.49 24.15
CA THR A 19 -15.03 5.58 23.21
C THR A 19 -14.24 6.36 22.18
N LEU A 20 -14.84 7.36 21.54
CA LEU A 20 -14.18 8.19 20.54
C LEU A 20 -13.03 9.00 21.15
N THR A 21 -13.20 9.53 22.36
CA THR A 21 -12.14 10.27 23.07
C THR A 21 -10.93 9.39 23.31
N ARG A 22 -11.13 8.12 23.70
CA ARG A 22 -10.01 7.18 23.92
C ARG A 22 -9.26 6.91 22.62
N LEU A 23 -9.98 6.65 21.53
CA LEU A 23 -9.39 6.37 20.22
C LEU A 23 -8.62 7.58 19.67
N VAL A 24 -9.20 8.77 19.75
CA VAL A 24 -8.53 10.00 19.29
C VAL A 24 -7.34 10.33 20.18
N ALA A 25 -7.44 10.13 21.49
CA ALA A 25 -6.33 10.37 22.39
C ALA A 25 -5.16 9.40 22.14
N SER A 26 -5.43 8.10 21.95
CA SER A 26 -4.37 7.13 21.63
C SER A 26 -3.72 7.44 20.28
N ALA A 27 -4.52 7.84 19.30
CA ALA A 27 -4.04 8.30 18.01
C ALA A 27 -3.11 9.53 18.12
N CYS A 28 -3.55 10.58 18.81
CA CYS A 28 -2.72 11.77 18.95
C CYS A 28 -1.42 11.49 19.73
N CYS A 29 -1.46 10.60 20.73
CA CYS A 29 -0.26 10.21 21.47
C CYS A 29 0.77 9.49 20.60
N SER A 30 0.34 8.66 19.65
CA SER A 30 1.26 7.89 18.81
C SER A 30 1.93 8.71 17.72
N VAL A 31 1.32 9.83 17.32
CA VAL A 31 1.84 10.76 16.30
C VAL A 31 2.64 11.91 16.91
N MET A 32 2.52 12.15 18.22
CA MET A 32 3.10 13.32 18.89
C MET A 32 4.64 13.34 18.74
N PRO A 33 5.21 14.30 17.99
CA PRO A 33 6.66 14.47 17.96
C PRO A 33 7.15 15.16 19.23
N GLU A 34 8.44 15.04 19.54
CA GLU A 34 9.08 15.75 20.67
C GLU A 34 8.89 17.28 20.56
N ASP A 35 8.85 17.80 19.33
CA ASP A 35 8.50 19.19 19.02
C ASP A 35 6.98 19.33 18.74
N PRO A 36 6.20 19.98 19.61
CA PRO A 36 4.76 20.14 19.42
C PRO A 36 4.37 20.99 18.20
N LYS A 37 5.31 21.76 17.63
CA LYS A 37 5.09 22.57 16.40
C LYS A 37 5.18 21.76 15.11
N LYS A 38 5.76 20.55 15.15
CA LYS A 38 5.88 19.66 13.99
C LYS A 38 4.73 18.66 13.89
N PHE A 39 3.67 18.83 14.69
CA PHE A 39 2.51 17.95 14.64
C PHE A 39 1.79 18.11 13.29
N ASP A 40 1.85 17.06 12.47
CA ASP A 40 1.19 17.01 11.18
C ASP A 40 -0.09 16.17 11.28
N ILE A 41 -1.22 16.76 10.91
CA ILE A 41 -2.53 16.11 10.91
C ILE A 41 -2.60 15.05 9.79
N ASP A 42 -1.79 15.19 8.73
CA ASP A 42 -1.69 14.17 7.68
C ASP A 42 -1.15 12.84 8.21
N ASN A 43 -0.55 12.84 9.41
CA ASN A 43 -0.10 11.64 10.07
C ASN A 43 -1.21 10.79 10.70
N ILE A 44 -2.45 11.30 10.74
CA ILE A 44 -3.60 10.54 11.21
C ILE A 44 -4.48 10.22 10.01
N ARG A 45 -4.80 8.94 9.82
CA ARG A 45 -5.73 8.51 8.77
C ARG A 45 -7.03 8.06 9.42
N VAL A 46 -8.14 8.24 8.73
CA VAL A 46 -9.43 7.69 9.16
C VAL A 46 -9.91 6.77 8.06
N ALA A 47 -9.98 5.47 8.33
CA ALA A 47 -10.41 4.48 7.35
C ALA A 47 -11.77 3.93 7.75
N LYS A 48 -12.81 4.43 7.07
CA LYS A 48 -14.17 3.99 7.29
C LYS A 48 -14.41 2.70 6.51
N LEU A 49 -14.68 1.62 7.22
CA LEU A 49 -15.01 0.32 6.65
C LEU A 49 -16.53 0.10 6.79
N PRO A 50 -17.32 0.26 5.71
CA PRO A 50 -18.75 0.00 5.76
C PRO A 50 -19.01 -1.49 6.02
N GLY A 51 -19.98 -1.80 6.89
CA GLY A 51 -20.43 -3.16 7.16
C GLY A 51 -20.01 -3.77 8.51
N CYS A 52 -19.13 -3.13 9.28
CA CYS A 52 -18.68 -3.67 10.57
C CYS A 52 -19.59 -3.37 11.78
N GLY A 53 -20.81 -2.90 11.54
CA GLY A 53 -21.81 -2.68 12.59
C GLY A 53 -21.48 -1.50 13.51
N ASN A 54 -21.21 -1.78 14.79
CA ASN A 54 -21.27 -0.83 15.91
C ASN A 54 -19.96 -0.04 16.09
N ILE A 55 -20.07 1.25 16.47
CA ILE A 55 -18.94 2.18 16.68
C ILE A 55 -18.02 1.72 17.82
N HIS A 56 -18.53 0.89 18.74
CA HIS A 56 -17.74 0.29 19.81
C HIS A 56 -16.64 -0.67 19.32
N ASN A 57 -16.71 -1.16 18.08
CA ASN A 57 -15.70 -2.03 17.48
C ASN A 57 -14.63 -1.25 16.69
N SER A 58 -14.58 0.08 16.82
CA SER A 58 -13.48 0.88 16.30
C SER A 58 -12.25 0.71 17.19
N TYR A 59 -11.10 0.49 16.57
CA TYR A 59 -9.80 0.40 17.23
C TYR A 59 -8.79 1.25 16.45
N VAL A 60 -7.69 1.59 17.11
CA VAL A 60 -6.55 2.27 16.49
C VAL A 60 -5.54 1.21 16.07
N VAL A 61 -5.08 1.30 14.82
CA VAL A 61 -3.98 0.49 14.29
C VAL A 61 -2.74 1.34 14.20
N ASP A 62 -1.63 0.82 14.72
CA ASP A 62 -0.31 1.43 14.63
C ASP A 62 0.35 1.03 13.31
N GLY A 63 0.08 1.80 12.25
CA GLY A 63 0.59 1.46 10.93
C GLY A 63 -0.16 2.17 9.82
N MET A 64 -0.14 1.59 8.61
CA MET A 64 -0.94 2.09 7.50
C MET A 64 -1.98 1.06 7.11
N VAL A 65 -3.21 1.55 6.93
CA VAL A 65 -4.35 0.73 6.54
C VAL A 65 -4.81 1.12 5.15
N THR A 66 -4.77 0.15 4.24
CA THR A 66 -5.34 0.28 2.89
C THR A 66 -6.59 -0.60 2.78
N THR A 67 -7.68 0.00 2.34
CA THR A 67 -8.99 -0.66 2.18
C THR A 67 -9.10 -1.46 0.88
N ARG A 68 -7.97 -1.64 0.17
CA ARG A 68 -7.91 -2.39 -1.08
C ARG A 68 -7.28 -3.74 -0.82
N ASP A 69 -7.74 -4.68 -1.62
CA ASP A 69 -7.27 -6.05 -1.60
C ASP A 69 -5.88 -6.18 -2.23
N THR A 70 -5.13 -7.19 -1.80
CA THR A 70 -3.89 -7.59 -2.48
C THR A 70 -4.21 -8.28 -3.79
N MET A 71 -3.38 -8.00 -4.79
CA MET A 71 -3.38 -8.73 -6.05
C MET A 71 -2.35 -9.85 -5.91
N GLY A 72 -2.82 -11.08 -5.71
CA GLY A 72 -1.95 -12.25 -5.60
C GLY A 72 -2.49 -13.34 -4.69
N ILE A 73 -1.70 -14.41 -4.58
CA ILE A 73 -2.03 -15.59 -3.75
C ILE A 73 -1.58 -15.37 -2.31
N GLU A 74 -0.44 -14.72 -2.12
CA GLU A 74 0.15 -14.48 -0.80
C GLU A 74 -0.54 -13.32 -0.10
N LYS A 75 -1.09 -13.58 1.09
CA LYS A 75 -1.82 -12.60 1.92
C LYS A 75 -1.08 -12.17 3.18
N HIS A 76 -0.02 -12.88 3.54
CA HIS A 76 0.72 -12.65 4.78
C HIS A 76 2.21 -12.72 4.53
N LYS A 77 2.94 -11.67 4.90
CA LYS A 77 4.40 -11.64 4.85
C LYS A 77 4.99 -10.94 6.06
N LYS A 78 6.08 -11.49 6.58
CA LYS A 78 6.85 -10.92 7.69
C LYS A 78 8.24 -10.53 7.21
N ASN A 79 8.76 -9.43 7.75
CA ASN A 79 10.08 -8.86 7.45
C ASN A 79 10.35 -8.69 5.96
N CYS A 80 9.42 -8.05 5.26
CA CYS A 80 9.46 -7.92 3.82
C CYS A 80 10.07 -6.58 3.37
N LYS A 81 10.95 -6.65 2.37
CA LYS A 81 11.38 -5.48 1.61
C LYS A 81 10.28 -5.10 0.63
N VAL A 82 9.97 -3.81 0.58
CA VAL A 82 8.84 -3.29 -0.18
C VAL A 82 9.31 -2.29 -1.23
N ALA A 83 9.04 -2.59 -2.50
CA ALA A 83 9.25 -1.64 -3.58
C ALA A 83 7.95 -0.89 -3.85
N VAL A 84 8.05 0.44 -4.03
CA VAL A 84 6.90 1.29 -4.34
C VAL A 84 7.06 1.82 -5.76
N TYR A 85 6.23 1.37 -6.69
CA TYR A 85 6.17 1.86 -8.06
C TYR A 85 5.02 2.85 -8.22
N GLY A 86 5.34 4.09 -8.60
CA GLY A 86 4.34 5.08 -9.00
C GLY A 86 3.77 4.83 -10.41
N CYS A 87 4.39 3.96 -11.20
CA CYS A 87 3.92 3.55 -12.52
C CYS A 87 3.01 2.31 -12.42
N GLY A 88 2.29 2.00 -13.50
CA GLY A 88 1.66 0.69 -13.67
C GLY A 88 2.69 -0.38 -14.02
N LEU A 89 2.45 -1.61 -13.59
CA LEU A 89 3.14 -2.79 -14.12
C LEU A 89 2.42 -3.25 -15.39
N GLU A 90 2.43 -2.36 -16.38
CA GLU A 90 1.91 -2.60 -17.71
C GLU A 90 3.08 -2.52 -18.68
N MET A 91 3.04 -3.34 -19.72
CA MET A 91 3.91 -3.11 -20.85
C MET A 91 3.62 -1.72 -21.38
N THR A 92 4.57 -0.80 -21.17
CA THR A 92 4.50 0.52 -21.77
C THR A 92 4.58 0.29 -23.27
N GLY A 93 3.43 0.32 -23.93
CA GLY A 93 3.38 0.47 -25.37
C GLY A 93 4.28 1.65 -25.69
N THR A 94 5.28 1.43 -26.53
CA THR A 94 6.17 2.50 -26.97
C THR A 94 5.31 3.65 -27.45
N GLU A 95 5.43 4.83 -26.82
CA GLU A 95 4.60 6.00 -27.15
C GLU A 95 4.80 6.46 -28.60
N THR A 96 5.93 6.11 -29.21
CA THR A 96 6.07 6.14 -30.65
C THR A 96 5.22 5.02 -31.25
N GLN A 97 4.19 5.39 -32.03
CA GLN A 97 3.53 4.53 -33.01
C GLN A 97 4.57 4.03 -34.04
N GLY A 98 5.51 3.19 -33.63
CA GLY A 98 6.21 2.31 -34.54
C GLY A 98 5.18 1.28 -34.93
N THR A 99 4.52 1.48 -36.07
CA THR A 99 3.68 0.46 -36.69
C THR A 99 4.58 -0.74 -36.94
N VAL A 100 4.59 -1.69 -36.01
CA VAL A 100 5.14 -3.00 -36.27
C VAL A 100 4.18 -3.62 -37.27
N LEU A 101 4.52 -3.53 -38.55
CA LEU A 101 3.83 -4.24 -39.61
C LEU A 101 4.13 -5.73 -39.41
N LEU A 102 3.19 -6.41 -38.77
CA LEU A 102 3.23 -7.84 -38.53
C LEU A 102 2.64 -8.52 -39.77
N GLU A 103 3.48 -8.91 -40.69
CA GLU A 103 3.06 -9.48 -41.98
C GLU A 103 2.81 -11.00 -41.89
N SER A 104 3.26 -11.64 -40.81
CA SER A 104 3.17 -13.10 -40.66
C SER A 104 2.73 -13.53 -39.27
N GLY A 105 1.95 -14.62 -39.20
CA GLY A 105 1.52 -15.26 -37.94
C GLY A 105 2.68 -15.69 -37.04
N LYS A 106 3.85 -15.99 -37.61
CA LYS A 106 5.06 -16.29 -36.83
C LYS A 106 5.62 -15.06 -36.12
N GLN A 107 5.61 -13.91 -36.78
CA GLN A 107 6.03 -12.65 -36.17
C GLN A 107 5.11 -12.32 -35.00
N LEU A 108 3.78 -12.44 -35.16
CA LEU A 108 2.83 -12.24 -34.05
C LEU A 108 3.18 -13.08 -32.81
N MET A 109 3.52 -14.35 -33.00
CA MET A 109 3.92 -15.24 -31.89
C MET A 109 5.24 -14.83 -31.26
N ASP A 110 6.24 -14.42 -32.05
CA ASP A 110 7.55 -14.00 -31.55
C ASP A 110 7.48 -12.66 -30.81
N PHE A 111 6.60 -11.75 -31.23
CA PHE A 111 6.32 -10.50 -30.52
C PHE A 111 5.69 -10.77 -29.15
N ALA A 112 4.67 -11.62 -29.06
CA ALA A 112 4.07 -12.00 -27.78
C ALA A 112 5.09 -12.63 -26.83
N LYS A 113 5.95 -13.53 -27.31
CA LYS A 113 7.03 -14.13 -26.51
C LYS A 113 8.08 -13.11 -26.07
N GLY A 114 8.37 -12.13 -26.92
CA GLY A 114 9.30 -11.04 -26.58
C GLY A 114 8.76 -10.16 -25.45
N GLU A 115 7.45 -9.95 -25.41
CA GLU A 115 6.80 -9.24 -24.29
C GLU A 115 6.87 -10.06 -23.01
N GLU A 116 6.52 -11.34 -23.03
CA GLU A 116 6.60 -12.21 -21.85
C GLU A 116 8.00 -12.21 -21.23
N LYS A 117 9.05 -12.32 -22.06
CA LYS A 117 10.45 -12.29 -21.59
C LYS A 117 10.84 -10.99 -20.91
N LYS A 118 10.43 -9.84 -21.45
CA LYS A 118 10.71 -8.53 -20.83
C LYS A 118 10.05 -8.39 -19.45
N MET A 119 8.84 -8.91 -19.30
CA MET A 119 8.16 -8.95 -17.99
C MET A 119 8.84 -9.91 -17.02
N GLU A 120 9.27 -11.07 -17.52
CA GLU A 120 10.00 -12.06 -16.71
C GLU A 120 11.35 -11.50 -16.22
N GLU A 121 12.12 -10.84 -17.09
CA GLU A 121 13.37 -10.16 -16.73
C GLU A 121 13.15 -9.06 -15.67
N PHE A 122 12.05 -8.29 -15.80
CA PHE A 122 11.70 -7.29 -14.80
C PHE A 122 11.37 -7.91 -13.44
N VAL A 123 10.58 -8.98 -13.42
CA VAL A 123 10.25 -9.67 -12.16
C VAL A 123 11.48 -10.35 -11.56
N LEU A 124 12.36 -10.92 -12.38
CA LEU A 124 13.63 -11.48 -11.92
C LEU A 124 14.49 -10.41 -11.25
N SER A 125 14.56 -9.20 -11.80
CA SER A 125 15.28 -8.09 -11.17
C SER A 125 14.72 -7.68 -9.80
N LEU A 126 13.41 -7.87 -9.56
CA LEU A 126 12.79 -7.67 -8.25
C LEU A 126 13.21 -8.76 -7.25
N VAL A 127 13.25 -10.00 -7.72
CA VAL A 127 13.69 -11.16 -6.92
C VAL A 127 15.16 -11.03 -6.55
N ASP A 128 16.02 -10.62 -7.48
CA ASP A 128 17.45 -10.40 -7.25
C ASP A 128 17.69 -9.27 -6.25
N ALA A 129 16.84 -8.23 -6.26
CA ALA A 129 16.84 -7.18 -5.24
C ALA A 129 16.30 -7.64 -3.87
N GLY A 130 15.72 -8.84 -3.80
CA GLY A 130 15.11 -9.41 -2.59
C GLY A 130 13.82 -8.71 -2.18
N VAL A 131 13.06 -8.19 -3.16
CA VAL A 131 11.78 -7.54 -2.91
C VAL A 131 10.70 -8.58 -2.68
N GLU A 132 10.01 -8.46 -1.55
CA GLU A 132 8.99 -9.42 -1.14
C GLU A 132 7.58 -8.88 -1.29
N ALA A 133 7.40 -7.56 -1.29
CA ALA A 133 6.13 -6.91 -1.58
C ALA A 133 6.33 -5.73 -2.54
N VAL A 134 5.35 -5.51 -3.41
CA VAL A 134 5.37 -4.46 -4.43
C VAL A 134 4.07 -3.68 -4.32
N ILE A 135 4.19 -2.35 -4.22
CA ILE A 135 3.04 -1.45 -4.24
C ILE A 135 3.04 -0.73 -5.59
N VAL A 136 1.93 -0.80 -6.31
CA VAL A 136 1.80 -0.28 -7.68
C VAL A 136 0.75 0.83 -7.72
N GLY A 137 1.16 1.99 -8.22
CA GLY A 137 0.32 3.18 -8.37
C GLY A 137 -0.64 3.11 -9.56
N GLY A 138 -0.27 2.34 -10.59
CA GLY A 138 -1.05 2.15 -11.81
C GLY A 138 -1.79 0.81 -11.86
N SER A 139 -2.08 0.38 -13.08
CA SER A 139 -2.63 -0.95 -13.36
C SER A 139 -1.56 -2.02 -13.36
N ILE A 140 -1.98 -3.27 -13.14
CA ILE A 140 -1.11 -4.44 -13.13
C ILE A 140 -1.65 -5.39 -14.19
N GLN A 141 -0.80 -5.80 -15.12
CA GLN A 141 -1.16 -6.75 -16.17
C GLN A 141 -1.18 -8.20 -15.63
N ASP A 142 -2.07 -9.04 -16.15
CA ASP A 142 -2.25 -10.43 -15.68
C ASP A 142 -0.97 -11.27 -15.81
N ILE A 143 -0.18 -11.05 -16.86
CA ILE A 143 1.11 -11.71 -17.08
C ILE A 143 2.08 -11.36 -15.95
N ALA A 144 2.13 -10.09 -15.55
CA ALA A 144 2.97 -9.64 -14.44
C ALA A 144 2.51 -10.26 -13.11
N LEU A 145 1.20 -10.33 -12.86
CA LEU A 145 0.65 -11.00 -11.68
C LEU A 145 1.02 -12.47 -11.61
N HIS A 146 0.99 -13.19 -12.74
CA HIS A 146 1.36 -14.59 -12.80
C HIS A 146 2.82 -14.82 -12.38
N PHE A 147 3.74 -14.00 -12.89
CA PHE A 147 5.16 -14.09 -12.52
C PHE A 147 5.40 -13.68 -11.06
N LEU A 148 4.76 -12.61 -10.58
CA LEU A 148 4.85 -12.19 -9.17
C LEU A 148 4.37 -13.31 -8.23
N ASN A 149 3.27 -13.98 -8.57
CA ASN A 149 2.75 -15.12 -7.81
C ASN A 149 3.72 -16.31 -7.80
N LYS A 150 4.37 -16.64 -8.92
CA LYS A 150 5.38 -17.72 -8.98
C LYS A 150 6.56 -17.49 -8.04
N HIS A 151 6.96 -16.24 -7.88
CA HIS A 151 8.05 -15.85 -6.98
C HIS A 151 7.56 -15.50 -5.57
N HIS A 152 6.29 -15.78 -5.26
CA HIS A 152 5.66 -15.47 -3.97
C HIS A 152 5.76 -13.98 -3.59
N ILE A 153 5.77 -13.06 -4.55
CA ILE A 153 5.83 -11.60 -4.28
C ILE A 153 4.41 -11.07 -4.12
N LEU A 154 4.16 -10.36 -3.02
CA LEU A 154 2.85 -9.77 -2.73
C LEU A 154 2.70 -8.46 -3.51
N ALA A 155 1.63 -8.29 -4.30
CA ALA A 155 1.38 -7.05 -5.02
C ALA A 155 0.16 -6.30 -4.45
N ILE A 156 0.29 -4.99 -4.21
CA ILE A 156 -0.79 -4.12 -3.72
C ILE A 156 -1.04 -3.03 -4.76
N LYS A 157 -2.29 -2.86 -5.19
CA LYS A 157 -2.69 -1.78 -6.12
C LYS A 157 -3.20 -0.57 -5.35
N CYS A 158 -2.48 0.56 -5.44
CA CYS A 158 -2.79 1.82 -4.78
C CYS A 158 -2.95 2.96 -5.80
N THR A 159 -4.16 3.19 -6.30
CA THR A 159 -4.39 4.20 -7.36
C THR A 159 -4.34 5.65 -6.88
N SER A 160 -4.38 5.88 -5.56
CA SER A 160 -4.42 7.24 -5.01
C SER A 160 -3.01 7.77 -4.75
N LYS A 161 -2.67 8.90 -5.38
CA LYS A 161 -1.39 9.61 -5.16
C LYS A 161 -1.17 9.98 -3.68
N PHE A 162 -2.23 10.30 -2.96
CA PHE A 162 -2.16 10.65 -1.54
C PHE A 162 -1.82 9.43 -0.67
N GLU A 163 -2.36 8.25 -1.00
CA GLU A 163 -2.05 7.00 -0.29
C GLU A 163 -0.62 6.57 -0.57
N MET A 164 -0.20 6.63 -1.82
CA MET A 164 1.19 6.34 -2.21
C MET A 164 2.19 7.22 -1.48
N ARG A 165 1.94 8.53 -1.39
CA ARG A 165 2.82 9.45 -0.66
C ARG A 165 2.91 9.12 0.83
N ARG A 166 1.79 8.71 1.44
CA ARG A 166 1.75 8.30 2.86
C ARG A 166 2.45 6.96 3.07
N LEU A 167 2.25 6.00 2.18
CA LEU A 167 2.97 4.73 2.17
C LEU A 167 4.48 4.98 2.06
N CYS A 168 4.95 5.75 1.07
CA CYS A 168 6.37 6.11 0.98
C CYS A 168 6.95 6.63 2.30
N ARG A 169 6.20 7.48 3.02
CA ARG A 169 6.62 8.00 4.33
C ARG A 169 6.64 6.91 5.41
N THR A 170 5.63 6.05 5.49
CA THR A 170 5.58 4.98 6.50
C THR A 170 6.58 3.86 6.23
N LEU A 171 6.86 3.56 4.96
CA LEU A 171 7.80 2.51 4.56
C LEU A 171 9.26 2.99 4.60
N GLY A 172 9.48 4.31 4.61
CA GLY A 172 10.77 4.91 4.27
C GLY A 172 11.17 4.71 2.80
N ALA A 173 10.22 4.34 1.93
CA ALA A 173 10.49 4.04 0.52
C ALA A 173 10.37 5.27 -0.37
N THR A 174 11.12 5.31 -1.46
CA THR A 174 10.92 6.28 -2.53
C THR A 174 10.05 5.69 -3.62
N GLY A 175 9.08 6.48 -4.11
CA GLY A 175 8.21 6.05 -5.21
C GLY A 175 8.95 6.04 -6.55
N ILE A 176 9.24 4.86 -7.08
CA ILE A 176 9.93 4.64 -8.35
C ILE A 176 8.94 4.85 -9.50
N VAL A 177 9.21 5.78 -10.40
CA VAL A 177 8.32 6.09 -11.55
C VAL A 177 8.76 5.39 -12.84
N ARG A 178 9.85 4.61 -12.77
CA ARG A 178 10.43 3.87 -13.89
C ARG A 178 10.25 2.36 -13.74
N LEU A 179 10.03 1.65 -14.85
CA LEU A 179 10.13 0.19 -14.91
C LEU A 179 11.61 -0.18 -15.00
N GLY A 180 12.26 -0.32 -13.85
CA GLY A 180 13.64 -0.76 -13.76
C GLY A 180 13.95 -1.36 -12.40
N ALA A 181 15.12 -2.01 -12.32
CA ALA A 181 15.61 -2.60 -11.08
C ALA A 181 15.62 -1.55 -9.96
N PRO A 182 14.99 -1.84 -8.81
CA PRO A 182 14.98 -0.94 -7.68
C PRO A 182 16.39 -0.90 -7.08
N LEU A 183 16.88 0.30 -6.78
CA LEU A 183 18.11 0.43 -6.00
C LEU A 183 17.83 0.05 -4.55
N PRO A 184 18.80 -0.50 -3.82
CA PRO A 184 18.62 -0.85 -2.41
C PRO A 184 18.26 0.35 -1.53
N ASP A 185 18.66 1.57 -1.93
CA ASP A 185 18.32 2.83 -1.25
C ASP A 185 16.87 3.28 -1.50
N GLU A 186 16.22 2.75 -2.54
CA GLU A 186 14.83 3.07 -2.89
C GLU A 186 13.82 2.10 -2.24
N LEU A 187 14.31 1.01 -1.63
CA LEU A 187 13.49 -0.02 -1.01
C LEU A 187 13.01 0.41 0.38
N GLY A 188 11.72 0.19 0.63
CA GLY A 188 11.14 0.30 1.97
C GLY A 188 11.24 -0.99 2.77
N TYR A 189 11.01 -0.87 4.07
CA TYR A 189 11.00 -2.01 5.00
C TYR A 189 9.66 -2.15 5.69
N ALA A 190 9.09 -3.36 5.73
CA ALA A 190 7.90 -3.70 6.51
C ALA A 190 8.17 -4.88 7.44
N GLU A 191 7.71 -4.82 8.69
CA GLU A 191 7.81 -5.91 9.65
C GLU A 191 6.72 -6.95 9.42
N SER A 192 5.49 -6.51 9.17
CA SER A 192 4.43 -7.39 8.69
C SER A 192 3.53 -6.69 7.68
N ILE A 193 3.06 -7.47 6.73
CA ILE A 193 1.95 -7.13 5.85
C ILE A 193 0.95 -8.27 5.98
N ASP A 194 -0.20 -7.95 6.56
CA ASP A 194 -1.27 -8.90 6.81
C ASP A 194 -2.54 -8.42 6.12
N VAL A 195 -3.16 -9.30 5.33
CA VAL A 195 -4.46 -9.02 4.72
C VAL A 195 -5.54 -9.65 5.59
N GLU A 196 -6.25 -8.81 6.32
CA GLU A 196 -7.38 -9.23 7.12
C GLU A 196 -8.70 -8.90 6.43
N GLU A 197 -9.60 -9.87 6.43
CA GLU A 197 -10.96 -9.67 5.94
C GLU A 197 -11.84 -9.24 7.11
N ILE A 198 -12.18 -7.95 7.19
CA ILE A 198 -13.05 -7.43 8.25
C ILE A 198 -14.46 -7.28 7.68
N SER A 199 -15.33 -8.23 8.05
CA SER A 199 -16.72 -8.37 7.61
C SER A 199 -16.88 -8.64 6.11
N SER A 200 -16.65 -7.62 5.27
CA SER A 200 -16.82 -7.69 3.80
C SER A 200 -15.77 -6.87 3.04
N ALA A 201 -14.96 -6.08 3.75
CA ALA A 201 -13.87 -5.32 3.17
C ALA A 201 -12.56 -6.01 3.54
N LYS A 202 -11.72 -6.26 2.55
CA LYS A 202 -10.39 -6.81 2.76
C LYS A 202 -9.42 -5.67 2.92
N VAL A 203 -8.68 -5.72 4.01
CA VAL A 203 -7.89 -4.60 4.50
C VAL A 203 -6.47 -5.11 4.68
N CYS A 204 -5.53 -4.48 3.99
CA CYS A 204 -4.12 -4.74 4.23
C CYS A 204 -3.69 -3.87 5.41
N LEU A 205 -3.34 -4.53 6.51
CA LEU A 205 -2.68 -3.95 7.66
C LEU A 205 -1.16 -4.07 7.43
N ARG A 206 -0.45 -2.97 7.64
CA ARG A 206 1.02 -2.97 7.71
C ARG A 206 1.42 -2.45 9.06
N ASP A 207 1.97 -3.32 9.91
CA ASP A 207 2.46 -2.91 11.22
C ASP A 207 3.93 -2.47 11.11
N LEU A 208 4.22 -1.27 11.63
CA LEU A 208 5.55 -0.88 12.13
C LEU A 208 5.49 0.42 12.94
N PHE A 209 6.01 0.35 14.16
CA PHE A 209 6.41 1.48 15.01
C PHE A 209 7.63 2.24 14.41
N PRO A 210 7.94 3.50 14.79
CA PRO A 210 7.29 4.40 15.75
C PRO A 210 6.60 5.60 15.08
N PHE A 211 6.36 5.57 13.77
CA PHE A 211 5.45 6.51 13.13
C PHE A 211 4.14 5.79 12.87
N ALA A 212 3.42 5.52 13.96
CA ALA A 212 2.06 5.03 13.90
C ALA A 212 1.23 6.12 13.22
N TYR A 213 0.60 5.78 12.09
CA TYR A 213 -0.47 6.59 11.53
C TYR A 213 -1.75 5.98 12.08
N PRO A 214 -2.22 6.41 13.26
CA PRO A 214 -3.37 5.80 13.88
C PRO A 214 -4.55 5.91 12.92
N VAL A 215 -4.99 4.75 12.46
CA VAL A 215 -6.17 4.68 11.63
C VAL A 215 -7.36 4.62 12.58
N VAL A 216 -8.08 5.73 12.70
CA VAL A 216 -9.36 5.72 13.40
C VAL A 216 -10.37 5.13 12.43
N ARG A 217 -11.04 4.07 12.86
CA ARG A 217 -12.16 3.47 12.14
C ARG A 217 -13.45 4.25 12.35
#